data_AF-A0A5C8WYW7-F1
#
_entry.id   AF-A0A5C8WYW7-F1
#
_cell.length_a   1.000
_cell.length_b   1.000
_cell.length_c   1.000
_cell.angle_alpha   90.00
_cell.angle_beta   90.00
_cell.angle_gamma   90.00
#
_symmetry.space_group_name_H-M   'P 1'
#
loop_
_entity.id
_entity.type
_entity.pdbx_description
1 polymer ?
#
loop_
_entity_poly.entity_id
_entity_poly.type
_entity_poly.pdbx_seq_one_letter_code
_entity_poly.pdbx_strand_id
1 'polypeptide(L)' 'MSDAAADIVAGRTFADYRMDLVMRLAVERRVEIVSEASRHVPPDAKTRFPAVPWSEIAAVGNKLRHE' A
#
# COMPACT_ATOMS: atom_id res chain seq x y z
N MET A 1 15.34 6.72 -2.88
CA MET A 1 14.20 6.02 -3.52
C MET A 1 13.00 6.87 -3.23
N SER A 2 12.40 7.53 -4.21
CA SER A 2 11.23 8.37 -3.94
C SER A 2 10.07 7.46 -3.52
N ASP A 3 9.24 7.94 -2.60
CA ASP A 3 8.01 7.24 -2.22
C ASP A 3 7.03 7.39 -3.38
N ALA A 4 7.03 6.40 -4.26
CA ALA A 4 6.31 6.49 -5.51
C ALA A 4 4.80 6.68 -5.33
N ALA A 5 4.21 6.30 -4.18
CA ALA A 5 2.81 6.58 -3.88
C ALA A 5 2.62 8.06 -3.51
N ALA A 6 3.51 8.62 -2.67
CA ALA A 6 3.48 10.03 -2.30
C ALA A 6 3.70 10.95 -3.51
N ASP A 7 4.60 10.59 -4.42
CA ASP A 7 4.86 11.37 -5.64
C ASP A 7 3.63 11.44 -6.57
N ILE A 8 2.87 10.34 -6.68
CA ILE A 8 1.66 10.29 -7.51
C ILE A 8 0.61 11.29 -7.03
N VAL A 9 0.50 11.48 -5.71
CA VAL A 9 -0.52 12.35 -5.09
C VAL A 9 0.00 13.74 -4.72
N ALA A 10 1.27 14.05 -5.03
CA ALA A 10 1.89 15.30 -4.66
C ALA A 10 1.12 16.50 -5.24
N GLY A 11 0.73 17.44 -4.37
CA GLY A 11 -0.03 18.63 -4.76
C GLY A 11 -1.48 18.36 -5.19
N ARG A 12 -2.00 17.15 -4.96
CA ARG A 12 -3.38 16.76 -5.27
C ARG A 12 -4.24 16.76 -4.02
N THR A 13 -5.49 17.18 -4.17
CA THR A 13 -6.48 17.02 -3.12
C THR A 13 -7.05 15.60 -3.15
N PHE A 14 -7.71 15.20 -2.06
CA PHE A 14 -8.46 13.95 -2.05
C PHE A 14 -9.61 13.94 -3.08
N ALA A 15 -10.19 15.10 -3.38
CA ALA A 15 -11.22 15.20 -4.42
C ALA A 15 -10.63 14.89 -5.81
N ASP A 16 -9.45 15.44 -6.13
CA ASP A 16 -8.72 15.14 -7.38
C ASP A 16 -8.43 13.64 -7.49
N TYR A 17 -7.92 13.05 -6.40
CA TYR A 17 -7.69 11.61 -6.32
C TYR A 17 -8.94 10.80 -6.63
N ARG A 18 -10.10 11.14 -6.03
CA ARG A 18 -11.33 10.36 -6.25
C ARG A 18 -11.83 10.43 -7.69
N MET A 19 -11.59 11.53 -8.38
CA MET A 19 -12.07 11.75 -9.75
C MET A 19 -11.11 11.23 -10.82
N ASP A 20 -9.85 10.96 -10.49
CA ASP A 20 -8.84 10.44 -11.40
C ASP A 20 -8.65 8.92 -11.24
N LEU A 21 -9.23 8.15 -12.17
CA LEU A 21 -9.12 6.69 -12.18
C LEU A 21 -7.66 6.21 -12.30
N VAL A 22 -6.84 6.87 -13.11
CA VAL A 22 -5.45 6.45 -13.33
C VAL A 22 -4.64 6.65 -12.05
N MET A 23 -4.84 7.79 -11.38
CA MET A 23 -4.19 8.06 -10.09
C MET A 23 -4.59 7.04 -9.03
N ARG A 24 -5.89 6.72 -8.93
CA ARG A 24 -6.38 5.69 -8.01
C ARG A 24 -5.74 4.35 -8.24
N LEU A 25 -5.81 3.84 -9.46
CA LEU A 25 -5.22 2.54 -9.82
C LEU A 25 -3.72 2.52 -9.58
N ALA A 26 -3.02 3.63 -9.84
CA ALA A 26 -1.59 3.74 -9.59
C ALA A 26 -1.27 3.67 -8.08
N VAL A 27 -2.02 4.37 -7.23
CA VAL A 27 -1.85 4.33 -5.75
C VAL A 27 -2.22 2.95 -5.21
N GLU A 28 -3.38 2.41 -5.59
CA GLU A 28 -3.84 1.08 -5.20
C GLU A 28 -2.78 0.02 -5.54
N ARG A 29 -2.18 0.09 -6.73
CA ARG A 29 -1.09 -0.80 -7.13
C ARG A 29 0.16 -0.69 -6.25
N ARG A 30 0.52 0.52 -5.80
CA ARG A 30 1.65 0.69 -4.86
C ARG A 30 1.34 0.05 -3.50
N VAL A 31 0.10 0.18 -3.02
CA VAL A 31 -0.35 -0.47 -1.78
C VAL A 31 -0.31 -1.99 -1.91
N GLU A 32 -0.75 -2.56 -3.04
CA GLU A 32 -0.68 -4.00 -3.29
C GLU A 32 0.76 -4.54 -3.27
N ILE A 33 1.72 -3.81 -3.83
CA ILE A 33 3.13 -4.21 -3.84
C ILE A 33 3.67 -4.29 -2.40
N VAL A 34 3.37 -3.30 -1.56
CA VAL A 34 3.76 -3.30 -0.15
C VAL A 34 3.08 -4.45 0.59
N SER A 35 1.79 -4.67 0.34
CA SER A 35 1.03 -5.77 0.91
C SER A 35 1.66 -7.13 0.57
N GLU A 36 2.05 -7.35 -0.68
CA GLU A 36 2.70 -8.58 -1.13
C GLU A 36 4.11 -8.73 -0.56
N ALA A 37 4.90 -7.66 -0.54
CA ALA A 37 6.24 -7.66 0.05
C ALA A 37 6.19 -8.04 1.54
N SER A 38 5.18 -7.56 2.27
CA SER A 38 5.00 -7.86 3.70
C SER A 38 4.81 -9.36 3.99
N ARG A 39 4.24 -10.12 3.05
CA ARG A 39 4.05 -11.58 3.17
C ARG A 39 5.38 -12.32 3.21
N HIS A 40 6.35 -11.80 2.46
CA HIS A 40 7.68 -12.39 2.31
C HIS A 40 8.68 -11.95 3.38
N VAL A 41 8.32 -11.01 4.26
CA VAL A 41 9.18 -10.62 5.38
C VAL A 41 9.35 -11.82 6.34
N PRO A 42 10.59 -12.22 6.67
CA PRO A 42 10.87 -13.34 7.57
C PRO A 42 10.21 -13.20 8.95
N PRO A 43 9.79 -14.31 9.59
CA PRO A 43 9.13 -14.27 10.89
C PRO A 43 9.94 -13.59 11.99
N ASP A 44 11.25 -13.85 12.07
CA ASP A 44 12.16 -13.23 13.04
C ASP A 44 12.22 -11.70 12.89
N ALA A 45 12.20 -11.20 11.65
CA ALA A 45 12.10 -9.78 11.38
C ALA A 45 10.76 -9.20 11.83
N LYS A 46 9.63 -9.90 11.58
CA LYS A 46 8.31 -9.47 12.05
C LYS A 46 8.24 -9.38 13.58
N THR A 47 8.81 -10.37 14.27
CA THR A 47 8.85 -10.41 15.74
C THR A 47 9.69 -9.28 16.34
N ARG A 48 10.72 -8.80 15.63
CA ARG A 48 11.52 -7.63 16.04
C ARG A 48 10.76 -6.31 15.95
N PHE A 49 9.70 -6.24 15.13
CA PHE A 49 8.87 -5.05 14.94
C PHE A 49 7.39 -5.37 15.21
N PRO A 50 7.02 -5.70 16.46
CA PRO A 50 5.67 -6.15 16.79
C PRO A 50 4.62 -5.02 16.72
N ALA A 51 5.04 -3.76 16.75
CA ALA A 51 4.16 -2.60 16.58
C ALA A 51 3.68 -2.42 15.13
N VAL A 52 4.35 -3.04 14.16
CA VAL A 52 3.91 -3.02 12.77
C VAL A 52 2.78 -4.04 12.61
N PRO A 53 1.61 -3.66 12.08
CA PRO A 53 0.46 -4.56 11.94
C PRO A 53 0.63 -5.47 10.71
N TRP A 54 1.59 -6.39 10.76
CA TRP A 54 1.99 -7.23 9.62
C TRP A 54 0.83 -8.01 8.99
N SER A 55 -0.10 -8.52 9.81
CA SER A 55 -1.29 -9.25 9.36
C SER A 55 -2.24 -8.35 8.56
N GLU A 56 -2.47 -7.13 9.03
CA GLU A 56 -3.37 -6.17 8.37
C GLU A 56 -2.76 -5.66 7.06
N ILE A 57 -1.45 -5.38 7.06
CA ILE A 57 -0.70 -4.99 5.85
C ILE A 57 -0.77 -6.11 4.80
N ALA A 58 -0.60 -7.37 5.19
CA ALA A 58 -0.76 -8.49 4.27
C ALA A 58 -2.20 -8.64 3.76
N ALA A 59 -3.20 -8.29 4.58
CA ALA A 59 -4.62 -8.43 4.24
C ALA A 59 -5.14 -7.35 3.29
N VAL A 60 -4.60 -6.12 3.31
CA VAL A 60 -5.14 -5.00 2.51
C VAL A 60 -5.16 -5.29 1.00
N GLY A 61 -4.15 -5.99 0.47
CA GLY A 61 -4.10 -6.36 -0.95
C GLY A 61 -5.21 -7.33 -1.36
N ASN A 62 -5.76 -8.12 -0.42
CA ASN A 62 -6.90 -8.97 -0.74
C ASN A 62 -8.19 -8.17 -0.95
N LYS A 63 -8.38 -7.09 -0.17
CA LYS A 63 -9.54 -6.20 -0.34
C LYS A 63 -9.48 -5.50 -1.69
N LEU A 64 -8.33 -4.90 -2.02
CA LEU A 64 -8.15 -4.17 -3.28
C LEU A 64 -8.34 -5.02 -4.55
N ARG A 65 -8.09 -6.33 -4.47
CA ARG A 65 -8.27 -7.25 -5.62
C ARG A 65 -9.67 -7.83 -5.77
N HIS A 66 -10.45 -7.90 -4.69
CA HIS A 66 -11.65 -8.74 -4.64
C HIS A 66 -12.91 -8.07 -4.06
N GLU A 67 -12.78 -6.94 -3.36
CA GLU A 67 -13.88 -6.17 -2.75
C GLU A 67 -14.07 -4.84 -3.48
#